data_AF-X1VWK5-F1
#
_entry.id   AF-X1VWK5-F1
#
_cell.length_a   1.000
_cell.length_b   1.000
_cell.length_c   1.000
_cell.angle_alpha   90.00
_cell.angle_beta   90.00
_cell.angle_gamma   90.00
#
_symmetry.space_group_name_H-M   'P 1'
#
loop_
_entity.id
_entity.type
_entity.pdbx_description
1 polymer ?
#
loop_
_entity_poly.entity_id
_entity_poly.type
_entity_poly.pdbx_seq_one_letter_code
_entity_poly.pdbx_strand_id
1 'polypeptide(L)'
;PGIYLPLQGGTMQGNIYMAKHRLLHLPLPTDIQEAASKAYADALILPATQVEPSHIGAATFDDLQDLINNTMSAGRTSGGLIEASSAAGNVKVNLGTGFIKITDSPNGLTRSFNWPNTIIVAGALPGNIIDKETNYIYIDYSAGVPVPKATTDRTTIELNRMFTLGRVYRDGVTLHIVNSGVNLYNHMRNNHERLIGVRGFERASGGVIAEKLVRYLTSTDGVFYLGANKIATTQQDTSPTGPPDILTRWYHDA
;
A
#
# COMPACT_ATOMS: atom_id res chain seq x y z
N PRO A 1 -19.41 55.83 35.47
CA PRO A 1 -20.27 54.66 35.23
C PRO A 1 -20.12 54.23 33.75
N GLY A 2 -19.61 53.02 33.50
CA GLY A 2 -19.52 52.51 32.13
C GLY A 2 -20.91 52.29 31.55
N ILE A 3 -21.10 52.63 30.27
CA ILE A 3 -22.32 52.25 29.54
C ILE A 3 -22.27 50.73 29.38
N TYR A 4 -23.06 50.00 30.17
CA TYR A 4 -23.19 48.55 30.04
C TYR A 4 -24.16 48.23 28.89
N LEU A 5 -23.93 47.09 28.23
CA LEU A 5 -24.90 46.54 27.29
C LEU A 5 -26.17 46.11 28.04
N PRO A 6 -27.37 46.27 27.45
CA PRO A 6 -28.60 45.73 28.01
C PRO A 6 -28.52 44.22 28.22
N LEU A 7 -29.11 43.70 29.30
CA LEU A 7 -29.15 42.26 29.60
C LEU A 7 -29.93 41.44 28.57
N GLN A 8 -30.76 42.09 27.74
CA GLN A 8 -31.48 41.47 26.63
C GLN A 8 -30.61 41.30 25.37
N GLY A 9 -29.33 41.65 25.42
CA GLY A 9 -28.43 41.67 24.28
C GLY A 9 -28.48 42.99 23.50
N GLY A 10 -27.74 43.05 22.40
CA GLY A 10 -27.66 44.21 21.51
C GLY A 10 -26.60 44.03 20.43
N THR A 11 -26.66 44.87 19.40
CA THR A 11 -25.65 44.88 18.33
C THR A 11 -24.38 45.55 18.83
N MET A 12 -23.27 44.83 18.84
CA MET A 12 -21.94 45.42 19.00
C MET A 12 -21.43 45.87 17.63
N GLN A 13 -20.98 47.13 17.53
CA GLN A 13 -20.35 47.65 16.32
C GLN A 13 -18.88 47.97 16.58
N GLY A 14 -18.04 47.80 15.56
CA GLY A 14 -16.60 48.00 15.66
C GLY A 14 -15.85 46.80 16.27
N ASN A 15 -14.53 46.97 16.42
CA ASN A 15 -13.67 45.92 16.95
C ASN A 15 -13.84 45.77 18.48
N ILE A 16 -14.00 44.53 18.94
CA ILE A 16 -14.08 44.21 20.37
C ILE A 16 -12.71 43.75 20.87
N TYR A 17 -12.08 44.51 21.75
CA TYR A 17 -10.80 44.15 22.37
C TYR A 17 -11.01 43.52 23.75
N MET A 18 -10.68 42.23 23.90
CA MET A 18 -10.90 41.46 25.14
C MET A 18 -9.69 41.45 26.10
N ALA A 19 -8.62 42.18 25.78
CA ALA A 19 -7.33 42.10 26.46
C ALA A 19 -6.87 40.63 26.61
N LYS A 20 -6.67 40.15 27.85
CA LYS A 20 -6.29 38.74 28.15
C LYS A 20 -7.43 37.96 28.83
N HIS A 21 -8.67 38.44 28.71
CA HIS A 21 -9.82 37.78 29.32
C HIS A 21 -10.36 36.66 28.43
N ARG A 22 -10.94 35.64 29.07
CA ARG A 22 -11.52 34.47 28.42
C ARG A 22 -12.97 34.73 28.03
N LEU A 23 -13.37 34.24 26.86
CA LEU A 23 -14.78 34.08 26.51
C LEU A 23 -15.22 32.67 26.91
N LEU A 24 -16.27 32.55 27.71
CA LEU A 24 -16.74 31.29 28.30
C LEU A 24 -18.17 30.99 27.82
N HIS A 25 -18.55 29.71 27.87
CA HIS A 25 -19.90 29.23 27.56
C HIS A 25 -20.39 29.54 26.13
N LEU A 26 -19.48 29.56 25.15
CA LEU A 26 -19.90 29.54 23.75
C LEU A 26 -20.62 28.20 23.46
N PRO A 27 -21.84 28.22 22.90
CA PRO A 27 -22.51 27.00 22.45
C PRO A 27 -21.75 26.37 21.27
N LEU A 28 -22.17 25.16 20.87
CA LEU A 28 -21.73 24.58 19.60
C LEU A 28 -22.25 25.47 18.46
N PRO A 29 -21.39 25.91 17.53
CA PRO A 29 -21.83 26.71 16.41
C PRO A 29 -22.73 25.86 15.50
N THR A 30 -23.87 26.43 15.11
CA THR A 30 -24.86 25.87 14.19
C THR A 30 -24.92 26.62 12.86
N ASP A 31 -24.38 27.84 12.82
CA ASP A 31 -24.25 28.66 11.62
C ASP A 31 -22.78 29.03 11.36
N ILE A 32 -22.41 29.21 10.09
CA ILE A 32 -21.04 29.52 9.67
C ILE A 32 -20.54 30.89 10.13
N GLN A 33 -21.44 31.79 10.54
CA GLN A 33 -21.12 33.13 11.02
C GLN A 33 -20.98 33.19 12.56
N GLU A 34 -21.24 32.09 13.27
CA GLU A 34 -21.13 32.04 14.72
C GLU A 34 -19.67 31.91 15.18
N ALA A 35 -19.38 32.47 16.37
CA ALA A 35 -18.10 32.25 17.02
C ALA A 35 -17.99 30.79 17.50
N ALA A 36 -16.94 30.09 17.06
CA ALA A 36 -16.67 28.73 17.49
C ALA A 36 -15.87 28.67 18.80
N SER A 37 -16.22 27.73 19.69
CA SER A 37 -15.34 27.38 20.81
C SER A 37 -14.07 26.69 20.31
N LYS A 38 -12.95 26.84 21.03
CA LYS A 38 -11.70 26.13 20.70
C LYS A 38 -11.90 24.61 20.64
N ALA A 39 -12.69 24.06 21.56
CA ALA A 39 -12.99 22.63 21.58
C ALA A 39 -13.67 22.17 20.30
N TYR A 40 -14.58 22.97 19.73
CA TYR A 40 -15.20 22.66 18.43
C TYR A 40 -14.17 22.69 17.29
N ALA A 41 -13.37 23.75 17.21
CA ALA A 41 -12.36 23.89 16.15
C ALA A 41 -11.29 22.78 16.21
N ASP A 42 -10.87 22.40 17.43
CA ASP A 42 -9.88 21.34 17.64
C ASP A 42 -10.45 19.93 17.38
N ALA A 43 -11.79 19.76 17.48
CA ALA A 43 -12.46 18.49 17.19
C ALA A 43 -12.70 18.25 15.69
N LEU A 44 -12.38 19.23 14.82
CA LEU A 44 -12.56 19.09 13.39
C LEU A 44 -11.58 18.04 12.84
N ILE A 45 -12.13 16.94 12.31
CA ILE A 45 -11.38 15.93 11.57
C ILE A 45 -11.46 16.30 10.09
N LEU A 46 -10.30 16.55 9.47
CA LEU A 46 -10.22 16.79 8.03
C LEU A 46 -10.14 15.45 7.28
N PRO A 47 -11.00 15.20 6.27
CA PRO A 47 -10.84 14.07 5.36
C PRO A 47 -9.57 14.24 4.52
N ALA A 48 -9.03 13.14 4.00
CA ALA A 48 -7.84 13.17 3.17
C ALA A 48 -7.97 14.05 1.91
N THR A 49 -9.21 14.26 1.44
CA THR A 49 -9.53 15.17 0.32
C THR A 49 -9.41 16.65 0.65
N GLN A 50 -9.10 17.00 1.89
CA GLN A 50 -8.90 18.38 2.37
C GLN A 50 -7.52 18.57 2.99
N VAL A 51 -6.67 17.55 2.94
CA VAL A 51 -5.30 17.62 3.44
C VAL A 51 -4.38 17.68 2.22
N GLU A 52 -3.81 18.85 1.98
CA GLU A 52 -2.99 19.13 0.79
C GLU A 52 -1.48 18.96 1.11
N PRO A 53 -0.74 18.12 0.39
CA PRO A 53 0.72 18.20 0.34
C PRO A 53 1.20 19.47 -0.36
N SER A 54 2.47 19.84 -0.14
CA SER A 54 3.10 20.93 -0.92
C SER A 54 3.12 20.60 -2.42
N HIS A 55 2.67 21.53 -3.25
CA HIS A 55 2.58 21.37 -4.69
C HIS A 55 3.19 22.58 -5.44
N ILE A 56 3.52 22.39 -6.71
CA ILE A 56 4.09 23.42 -7.59
C ILE A 56 3.02 23.87 -8.58
N GLY A 57 2.63 25.15 -8.52
CA GLY A 57 1.57 25.70 -9.39
C GLY A 57 0.20 25.07 -9.13
N ALA A 58 -0.67 25.09 -10.14
CA ALA A 58 -1.98 24.44 -10.11
C ALA A 58 -1.81 22.94 -10.43
N ALA A 59 -1.66 22.11 -9.39
CA ALA A 59 -1.53 20.67 -9.54
C ALA A 59 -2.90 20.02 -9.80
N THR A 60 -2.93 19.00 -10.64
CA THR A 60 -4.16 18.21 -10.91
C THR A 60 -4.50 17.24 -9.78
N PHE A 61 -3.47 16.82 -9.04
CA PHE A 61 -3.55 15.93 -7.89
C PHE A 61 -2.90 16.68 -6.72
N ASP A 62 -3.71 17.23 -5.83
CA ASP A 62 -3.27 18.23 -4.85
C ASP A 62 -3.62 17.85 -3.40
N ASP A 63 -4.31 16.73 -3.18
CA ASP A 63 -4.67 16.24 -1.85
C ASP A 63 -4.06 14.84 -1.51
N LEU A 64 -4.14 14.44 -0.24
CA LEU A 64 -3.65 13.14 0.21
C LEU A 64 -4.45 11.97 -0.37
N GLN A 65 -5.74 12.15 -0.68
CA GLN A 65 -6.55 11.11 -1.30
C GLN A 65 -6.07 10.81 -2.72
N ASP A 66 -5.67 11.83 -3.48
CA ASP A 66 -5.10 11.70 -4.80
C ASP A 66 -3.71 11.06 -4.78
N LEU A 67 -2.89 11.38 -3.78
CA LEU A 67 -1.64 10.67 -3.56
C LEU A 67 -1.90 9.17 -3.39
N ILE A 68 -2.89 8.79 -2.57
CA ILE A 68 -3.28 7.39 -2.38
C ILE A 68 -3.82 6.79 -3.69
N ASN A 69 -4.69 7.50 -4.41
CA ASN A 69 -5.30 7.03 -5.66
C ASN A 69 -4.24 6.71 -6.72
N ASN A 70 -3.20 7.53 -6.81
CA ASN A 70 -2.14 7.39 -7.81
C ASN A 70 -1.05 6.39 -7.44
N THR A 71 -0.73 6.24 -6.14
CA THR A 71 0.43 5.44 -5.71
C THR A 71 0.08 4.06 -5.18
N MET A 72 -1.14 3.87 -4.67
CA MET A 72 -1.54 2.61 -4.04
C MET A 72 -2.32 1.71 -4.99
N SER A 73 -1.99 0.42 -4.95
CA SER A 73 -2.71 -0.65 -5.63
C SER A 73 -3.83 -1.23 -4.76
N ALA A 74 -4.74 -1.97 -5.39
CA ALA A 74 -5.70 -2.79 -4.67
C ALA A 74 -5.02 -4.02 -4.05
N GLY A 75 -5.48 -4.44 -2.86
CA GLY A 75 -4.90 -5.58 -2.16
C GLY A 75 -5.33 -5.66 -0.70
N ARG A 76 -4.97 -6.77 -0.04
CA ARG A 76 -5.28 -6.97 1.38
C ARG A 76 -4.22 -6.38 2.30
N THR A 77 -4.66 -5.88 3.45
CA THR A 77 -3.81 -5.39 4.54
C THR A 77 -3.81 -6.33 5.74
N SER A 78 -4.86 -7.12 5.93
CA SER A 78 -4.94 -8.16 6.97
C SER A 78 -6.00 -9.22 6.61
N GLY A 79 -5.91 -10.39 7.23
CA GLY A 79 -6.90 -11.46 7.08
C GLY A 79 -7.01 -12.04 5.67
N GLY A 80 -8.21 -12.49 5.28
CA GLY A 80 -8.45 -13.06 3.95
C GLY A 80 -7.69 -14.36 3.69
N LEU A 81 -7.36 -15.11 4.74
CA LEU A 81 -6.79 -16.45 4.61
C LEU A 81 -7.84 -17.38 4.01
N ILE A 82 -7.39 -18.23 3.09
CA ILE A 82 -8.19 -19.26 2.47
C ILE A 82 -7.93 -20.55 3.24
N GLU A 83 -9.01 -21.19 3.70
CA GLU A 83 -8.98 -22.46 4.43
C GLU A 83 -10.14 -23.36 4.00
N ALA A 84 -10.06 -24.64 4.33
CA ALA A 84 -11.18 -25.56 4.14
C ALA A 84 -12.34 -25.13 5.05
N SER A 85 -13.57 -25.18 4.53
CA SER A 85 -14.75 -24.97 5.37
C SER A 85 -15.14 -26.24 6.13
N SER A 86 -16.13 -26.15 7.02
CA SER A 86 -16.71 -27.32 7.69
C SER A 86 -17.44 -28.27 6.73
N ALA A 87 -17.96 -27.77 5.61
CA ALA A 87 -18.55 -28.60 4.56
C ALA A 87 -17.47 -29.07 3.58
N ALA A 88 -17.45 -30.37 3.28
CA ALA A 88 -16.39 -31.03 2.52
C ALA A 88 -16.19 -30.41 1.12
N GLY A 89 -14.93 -30.03 0.85
CA GLY A 89 -14.50 -29.42 -0.41
C GLY A 89 -15.05 -28.01 -0.69
N ASN A 90 -15.80 -27.40 0.23
CA ASN A 90 -16.09 -25.97 0.21
C ASN A 90 -14.92 -25.20 0.84
N VAL A 91 -14.77 -23.94 0.45
CA VAL A 91 -13.71 -23.06 0.92
C VAL A 91 -14.28 -21.96 1.80
N LYS A 92 -13.58 -21.63 2.88
CA LYS A 92 -13.82 -20.44 3.69
C LYS A 92 -12.73 -19.42 3.40
N VAL A 93 -13.16 -18.21 3.07
CA VAL A 93 -12.31 -17.02 3.06
C VAL A 93 -12.55 -16.29 4.37
N ASN A 94 -11.50 -16.16 5.18
CA ASN A 94 -11.58 -15.52 6.48
C ASN A 94 -11.84 -14.03 6.30
N LEU A 95 -12.45 -13.41 7.31
CA LEU A 95 -12.62 -11.97 7.40
C LEU A 95 -11.27 -11.26 7.15
N GLY A 96 -11.34 -10.07 6.59
CA GLY A 96 -10.13 -9.32 6.27
C GLY A 96 -10.39 -7.87 5.93
N THR A 97 -9.29 -7.17 5.68
CA THR A 97 -9.27 -5.73 5.41
C THR A 97 -8.39 -5.46 4.20
N GLY A 98 -8.68 -4.39 3.46
CA GLY A 98 -7.90 -4.05 2.28
C GLY A 98 -8.22 -2.68 1.70
N PHE A 99 -7.58 -2.39 0.58
CA PHE A 99 -7.83 -1.24 -0.27
C PHE A 99 -8.25 -1.70 -1.66
N ILE A 100 -9.18 -0.97 -2.29
CA ILE A 100 -9.70 -1.29 -3.62
C ILE A 100 -10.12 -0.03 -4.35
N LYS A 101 -10.00 -0.01 -5.68
CA LYS A 101 -10.50 1.10 -6.49
C LYS A 101 -11.98 0.87 -6.80
N ILE A 102 -12.76 1.95 -6.87
CA ILE A 102 -14.19 1.86 -7.17
C ILE A 102 -14.52 1.88 -8.67
N THR A 103 -13.55 2.29 -9.49
CA THR A 103 -13.61 2.29 -10.96
C THR A 103 -12.45 1.47 -11.52
N ASP A 104 -12.63 0.93 -12.74
CA ASP A 104 -11.53 0.29 -13.46
C ASP A 104 -10.61 1.35 -14.07
N SER A 105 -9.88 2.04 -13.20
CA SER A 105 -8.89 3.04 -13.58
C SER A 105 -7.71 2.96 -12.62
N PRO A 106 -6.46 3.02 -13.11
CA PRO A 106 -5.28 2.99 -12.25
C PRO A 106 -5.22 4.15 -11.25
N ASN A 107 -5.84 5.30 -11.56
CA ASN A 107 -5.96 6.46 -10.67
C ASN A 107 -7.38 6.65 -10.10
N GLY A 108 -8.22 5.60 -10.17
CA GLY A 108 -9.56 5.63 -9.60
C GLY A 108 -9.57 5.80 -8.07
N LEU A 109 -10.66 6.34 -7.53
CA LEU A 109 -10.83 6.55 -6.09
C LEU A 109 -10.61 5.23 -5.33
N THR A 110 -9.62 5.23 -4.46
CA THR A 110 -9.21 4.09 -3.65
C THR A 110 -9.85 4.19 -2.27
N ARG A 111 -10.55 3.13 -1.86
CA ARG A 111 -11.25 3.06 -0.58
C ARG A 111 -10.71 1.91 0.27
N SER A 112 -10.62 2.15 1.57
CA SER A 112 -10.47 1.07 2.55
C SER A 112 -11.80 0.35 2.73
N PHE A 113 -11.73 -0.94 3.03
CA PHE A 113 -12.91 -1.75 3.29
C PHE A 113 -12.56 -2.97 4.13
N ASN A 114 -13.60 -3.55 4.73
CA ASN A 114 -13.55 -4.83 5.42
C ASN A 114 -14.50 -5.81 4.71
N TRP A 115 -14.20 -7.10 4.78
CA TRP A 115 -15.12 -8.16 4.38
C TRP A 115 -15.29 -9.17 5.52
N PRO A 116 -16.48 -9.77 5.66
CA PRO A 116 -16.74 -10.81 6.64
C PRO A 116 -16.16 -12.15 6.19
N ASN A 117 -16.31 -13.18 7.03
CA ASN A 117 -16.06 -14.56 6.60
C ASN A 117 -17.03 -14.93 5.47
N THR A 118 -16.51 -15.50 4.39
CA THR A 118 -17.31 -15.92 3.23
C THR A 118 -17.07 -17.39 2.95
N ILE A 119 -18.14 -18.16 2.81
CA ILE A 119 -18.06 -19.54 2.30
C ILE A 119 -18.29 -19.50 0.79
N ILE A 120 -17.34 -20.01 0.04
CA ILE A 120 -17.49 -20.28 -1.38
C ILE A 120 -17.78 -21.78 -1.49
N VAL A 121 -19.01 -22.09 -1.89
CA VAL A 121 -19.44 -23.47 -2.06
C VAL A 121 -18.79 -24.05 -3.29
N ALA A 122 -18.61 -25.37 -3.28
CA ALA A 122 -18.21 -26.09 -4.46
C ALA A 122 -19.39 -26.57 -5.28
N GLY A 123 -19.13 -26.79 -6.57
CA GLY A 123 -20.12 -27.26 -7.51
C GLY A 123 -19.73 -26.88 -8.93
N ALA A 124 -20.54 -27.28 -9.90
CA ALA A 124 -20.24 -27.05 -11.33
C ALA A 124 -20.64 -25.66 -11.85
N LEU A 125 -21.30 -24.83 -11.04
CA LEU A 125 -21.77 -23.51 -11.47
C LEU A 125 -20.65 -22.46 -11.41
N PRO A 126 -20.61 -21.49 -12.34
CA PRO A 126 -19.69 -20.36 -12.26
C PRO A 126 -19.80 -19.62 -10.92
N GLY A 127 -18.66 -19.23 -10.34
CA GLY A 127 -18.60 -18.61 -9.01
C GLY A 127 -18.39 -19.59 -7.86
N ASN A 128 -18.58 -20.89 -8.08
CA ASN A 128 -18.27 -21.94 -7.12
C ASN A 128 -16.81 -22.40 -7.25
N ILE A 129 -16.37 -23.24 -6.30
CA ILE A 129 -15.13 -24.02 -6.43
C ILE A 129 -15.39 -25.19 -7.38
N ILE A 130 -14.86 -25.10 -8.59
CA ILE A 130 -14.97 -26.11 -9.65
C ILE A 130 -13.96 -27.24 -9.37
N ASP A 131 -14.42 -28.48 -9.51
CA ASP A 131 -13.60 -29.68 -9.32
C ASP A 131 -12.60 -29.87 -10.47
N LYS A 132 -11.40 -30.36 -10.15
CA LYS A 132 -10.29 -30.63 -11.08
C LYS A 132 -9.77 -29.43 -11.88
N GLU A 133 -10.11 -28.23 -11.43
CA GLU A 133 -9.71 -26.97 -12.04
C GLU A 133 -8.96 -26.08 -11.06
N THR A 134 -8.13 -25.17 -11.59
CA THR A 134 -7.52 -24.11 -10.77
C THR A 134 -8.52 -23.00 -10.54
N ASN A 135 -8.97 -22.85 -9.29
CA ASN A 135 -9.89 -21.79 -8.88
C ASN A 135 -9.09 -20.62 -8.29
N TYR A 136 -9.20 -19.44 -8.89
CA TYR A 136 -8.65 -18.20 -8.37
C TYR A 136 -9.65 -17.59 -7.39
N ILE A 137 -9.19 -17.36 -6.16
CA ILE A 137 -9.99 -16.70 -5.13
C ILE A 137 -9.57 -15.23 -5.10
N TYR A 138 -10.54 -14.33 -5.19
CA TYR A 138 -10.30 -12.90 -5.35
C TYR A 138 -11.39 -12.07 -4.66
N ILE A 139 -11.07 -10.83 -4.32
CA ILE A 139 -12.06 -9.83 -3.91
C ILE A 139 -12.57 -9.11 -5.15
N ASP A 140 -13.88 -8.87 -5.22
CA ASP A 140 -14.56 -8.19 -6.31
C ASP A 140 -15.45 -7.05 -5.82
N TYR A 141 -15.24 -5.84 -6.33
CA TYR A 141 -16.06 -4.64 -6.06
C TYR A 141 -17.11 -4.34 -7.16
N SER A 142 -17.26 -5.16 -8.20
CA SER A 142 -18.16 -4.89 -9.34
C SER A 142 -19.64 -4.66 -8.98
N ALA A 143 -20.09 -5.10 -7.80
CA ALA A 143 -21.45 -4.90 -7.30
C ALA A 143 -21.56 -3.80 -6.21
N GLY A 144 -20.56 -2.93 -6.07
CA GLY A 144 -20.53 -1.83 -5.10
C GLY A 144 -20.19 -2.23 -3.66
N VAL A 145 -20.17 -3.54 -3.35
CA VAL A 145 -19.71 -4.09 -2.08
C VAL A 145 -18.59 -5.09 -2.36
N PRO A 146 -17.37 -4.89 -1.84
CA PRO A 146 -16.28 -5.84 -2.02
C PRO A 146 -16.61 -7.19 -1.37
N VAL A 147 -16.55 -8.27 -2.14
CA VAL A 147 -16.82 -9.64 -1.64
C VAL A 147 -15.83 -10.66 -2.21
N PRO A 148 -15.44 -11.69 -1.43
CA PRO A 148 -14.71 -12.84 -1.96
C PRO A 148 -15.53 -13.62 -3.00
N LYS A 149 -14.93 -13.93 -4.14
CA LYS A 149 -15.48 -14.75 -5.21
C LYS A 149 -14.43 -15.74 -5.74
N ALA A 150 -14.89 -16.72 -6.52
CA ALA A 150 -14.05 -17.66 -7.24
C ALA A 150 -14.29 -17.59 -8.75
N THR A 151 -13.25 -17.82 -9.53
CA THR A 151 -13.30 -17.98 -10.99
C THR A 151 -12.21 -18.95 -11.43
N THR A 152 -12.44 -19.70 -12.50
CA THR A 152 -11.40 -20.52 -13.15
C THR A 152 -10.63 -19.73 -14.20
N ASP A 153 -11.16 -18.59 -14.64
CA ASP A 153 -10.53 -17.74 -15.65
C ASP A 153 -9.83 -16.53 -15.01
N ARG A 154 -8.50 -16.60 -14.94
CA ARG A 154 -7.66 -15.51 -14.40
C ARG A 154 -7.78 -14.20 -15.17
N THR A 155 -8.12 -14.24 -16.46
CA THR A 155 -8.18 -13.05 -17.32
C THR A 155 -9.37 -12.16 -16.98
N THR A 156 -10.40 -12.73 -16.34
CA THR A 156 -11.57 -11.98 -15.84
C THR A 156 -11.27 -11.15 -14.59
N ILE A 157 -10.15 -11.40 -13.91
CA ILE A 157 -9.73 -10.66 -12.71
C ILE A 157 -8.91 -9.45 -13.16
N GLU A 158 -9.57 -8.30 -13.20
CA GLU A 158 -8.92 -7.01 -13.40
C GLU A 158 -8.12 -6.57 -12.14
N LEU A 159 -7.30 -5.53 -12.25
CA LEU A 159 -6.25 -5.21 -11.27
C LEU A 159 -6.58 -4.01 -10.35
N ASN A 160 -7.68 -3.31 -10.61
CA ASN A 160 -8.08 -2.06 -9.99
C ASN A 160 -9.24 -2.26 -9.00
N ARG A 161 -10.39 -2.78 -9.45
CA ARG A 161 -11.57 -3.08 -8.60
C ARG A 161 -11.65 -4.54 -8.17
N MET A 162 -10.58 -5.29 -8.41
CA MET A 162 -10.41 -6.67 -7.99
C MET A 162 -8.96 -6.93 -7.59
N PHE A 163 -8.75 -7.92 -6.72
CA PHE A 163 -7.42 -8.45 -6.45
C PHE A 163 -7.48 -9.88 -5.93
N THR A 164 -6.46 -10.68 -6.24
CA THR A 164 -6.39 -12.09 -5.86
C THR A 164 -5.99 -12.28 -4.40
N LEU A 165 -6.59 -13.24 -3.71
CA LEU A 165 -6.22 -13.72 -2.37
C LEU A 165 -5.40 -15.02 -2.41
N GLY A 166 -5.59 -15.83 -3.45
CA GLY A 166 -4.88 -17.10 -3.61
C GLY A 166 -5.54 -18.00 -4.64
N ARG A 167 -5.21 -19.29 -4.57
CA ARG A 167 -5.69 -20.31 -5.49
C ARG A 167 -6.12 -21.55 -4.73
N VAL A 168 -7.11 -22.25 -5.28
CA VAL A 168 -7.59 -23.52 -4.76
C VAL A 168 -7.73 -24.49 -5.91
N TYR A 169 -7.12 -25.67 -5.77
CA TYR A 169 -7.39 -26.81 -6.62
C TYR A 169 -8.17 -27.84 -5.82
N ARG A 170 -9.33 -28.27 -6.33
CA ARG A 170 -10.18 -29.25 -5.67
C ARG A 170 -10.09 -30.57 -6.43
N ASP A 171 -9.91 -31.67 -5.70
CA ASP A 171 -9.99 -33.03 -6.23
C ASP A 171 -10.96 -33.85 -5.38
N GLY A 172 -12.20 -33.97 -5.85
CA GLY A 172 -13.29 -34.57 -5.10
C GLY A 172 -13.61 -33.76 -3.86
N VAL A 173 -13.18 -34.21 -2.68
CA VAL A 173 -13.34 -33.49 -1.40
C VAL A 173 -12.04 -32.87 -0.90
N THR A 174 -10.91 -33.22 -1.51
CA THR A 174 -9.59 -32.75 -1.13
C THR A 174 -9.34 -31.36 -1.70
N LEU A 175 -8.75 -30.48 -0.89
CA LEU A 175 -8.42 -29.11 -1.27
C LEU A 175 -6.91 -28.88 -1.20
N HIS A 176 -6.33 -28.43 -2.30
CA HIS A 176 -4.98 -27.89 -2.36
C HIS A 176 -5.07 -26.37 -2.39
N ILE A 177 -4.76 -25.75 -1.26
CA ILE A 177 -4.93 -24.31 -1.06
C ILE A 177 -3.57 -23.62 -1.07
N VAL A 178 -3.45 -22.58 -1.89
CA VAL A 178 -2.25 -21.74 -1.96
C VAL A 178 -2.64 -20.29 -1.65
N ASN A 179 -2.23 -19.81 -0.48
CA ASN A 179 -2.44 -18.42 -0.04
C ASN A 179 -1.42 -17.47 -0.71
N SER A 180 -1.61 -17.17 -1.99
CA SER A 180 -0.66 -16.41 -2.84
C SER A 180 -1.25 -15.10 -3.41
N GLY A 181 -2.01 -14.37 -2.61
CA GLY A 181 -2.68 -13.13 -3.03
C GLY A 181 -1.80 -11.87 -3.03
N VAL A 182 -2.42 -10.74 -3.38
CA VAL A 182 -1.80 -9.41 -3.38
C VAL A 182 -1.82 -8.86 -1.95
N ASN A 183 -0.64 -8.88 -1.31
CA ASN A 183 -0.43 -8.39 0.06
C ASN A 183 0.18 -6.99 0.03
N LEU A 184 -0.51 -6.01 0.63
CA LEU A 184 0.00 -4.64 0.75
C LEU A 184 0.82 -4.42 2.02
N TYR A 185 0.54 -5.18 3.08
CA TYR A 185 1.26 -5.03 4.35
C TYR A 185 2.75 -5.32 4.16
N ASN A 186 3.58 -4.37 4.58
CA ASN A 186 5.05 -4.49 4.56
C ASN A 186 5.62 -4.89 3.17
N HIS A 187 4.94 -4.53 2.08
CA HIS A 187 5.27 -5.00 0.73
C HIS A 187 6.71 -4.67 0.32
N MET A 188 7.20 -3.46 0.61
CA MET A 188 8.55 -3.05 0.24
C MET A 188 9.62 -3.94 0.88
N ARG A 189 9.51 -4.22 2.18
CA ARG A 189 10.44 -5.12 2.88
C ARG A 189 10.31 -6.55 2.36
N ASN A 190 9.09 -7.07 2.24
CA ASN A 190 8.87 -8.43 1.76
C ASN A 190 9.45 -8.63 0.34
N ASN A 191 9.29 -7.64 -0.54
CA ASN A 191 9.88 -7.68 -1.87
C ASN A 191 11.42 -7.59 -1.82
N HIS A 192 11.97 -6.73 -0.97
CA HIS A 192 13.42 -6.64 -0.75
C HIS A 192 14.03 -7.96 -0.31
N GLU A 193 13.46 -8.59 0.74
CA GLU A 193 13.92 -9.89 1.24
C GLU A 193 13.76 -11.00 0.20
N ARG A 194 12.66 -10.99 -0.58
CA ARG A 194 12.47 -11.92 -1.69
C ARG A 194 13.57 -11.78 -2.74
N LEU A 195 13.96 -10.55 -3.09
CA LEU A 195 15.05 -10.32 -4.05
C LEU A 195 16.38 -10.85 -3.50
N ILE A 196 16.69 -10.63 -2.22
CA ILE A 196 17.89 -11.21 -1.60
C ILE A 196 17.86 -12.74 -1.66
N GLY A 197 16.77 -13.36 -1.20
CA GLY A 197 16.70 -14.82 -1.07
C GLY A 197 16.64 -15.58 -2.41
N VAL A 198 16.04 -14.99 -3.45
CA VAL A 198 15.86 -15.66 -4.75
C VAL A 198 16.95 -15.28 -5.75
N ARG A 199 17.37 -14.01 -5.77
CA ARG A 199 18.28 -13.48 -6.77
C ARG A 199 19.70 -13.26 -6.26
N GLY A 200 19.88 -13.12 -4.94
CA GLY A 200 21.19 -12.91 -4.34
C GLY A 200 21.86 -11.65 -4.87
N PHE A 201 23.15 -11.75 -5.19
CA PHE A 201 23.95 -10.66 -5.73
C PHE A 201 23.84 -10.63 -7.26
N GLU A 202 23.18 -9.60 -7.80
CA GLU A 202 22.95 -9.48 -9.23
C GLU A 202 23.84 -8.42 -9.87
N ARG A 203 24.50 -8.76 -10.97
CA ARG A 203 25.24 -7.80 -11.78
C ARG A 203 24.31 -7.12 -12.78
N ALA A 204 24.19 -5.80 -12.70
CA ALA A 204 23.45 -5.01 -13.68
C ALA A 204 24.33 -4.61 -14.88
N SER A 205 25.57 -4.18 -14.63
CA SER A 205 26.53 -3.80 -15.68
C SER A 205 27.96 -3.73 -15.15
N GLY A 206 28.95 -3.63 -16.06
CA GLY A 206 30.33 -3.33 -15.68
C GLY A 206 31.02 -4.44 -14.87
N GLY A 207 31.98 -4.14 -13.99
CA GLY A 207 32.71 -5.15 -13.20
C GLY A 207 33.35 -6.26 -14.03
N VAL A 208 33.78 -5.95 -15.26
CA VAL A 208 34.41 -6.94 -16.16
C VAL A 208 35.84 -7.13 -15.71
N ILE A 209 36.18 -8.35 -15.30
CA ILE A 209 37.53 -8.73 -14.89
C ILE A 209 38.32 -9.19 -16.12
N ALA A 210 39.51 -8.63 -16.32
CA ALA A 210 40.41 -8.99 -17.40
C ALA A 210 41.86 -9.09 -16.89
N GLU A 211 42.65 -9.94 -17.55
CA GLU A 211 44.09 -9.98 -17.32
C GLU A 211 44.79 -8.71 -17.84
N LYS A 212 45.86 -8.31 -17.15
CA LYS A 212 46.75 -7.23 -17.59
C LYS A 212 48.20 -7.65 -17.36
N LEU A 213 48.97 -7.73 -18.44
CA LEU A 213 50.39 -8.13 -18.41
C LEU A 213 50.60 -9.45 -17.61
N VAL A 214 51.77 -9.61 -16.99
CA VAL A 214 52.13 -10.80 -16.22
C VAL A 214 51.70 -10.61 -14.77
N ARG A 215 50.72 -11.42 -14.31
CA ARG A 215 50.24 -11.49 -12.92
C ARG A 215 49.45 -10.28 -12.40
N TYR A 216 48.82 -9.48 -13.27
CA TYR A 216 47.89 -8.42 -12.84
C TYR A 216 46.49 -8.61 -13.41
N LEU A 217 45.51 -8.05 -12.71
CA LEU A 217 44.10 -8.02 -13.10
C LEU A 217 43.61 -6.57 -13.17
N THR A 218 42.64 -6.34 -14.04
CA THR A 218 41.84 -5.12 -14.05
C THR A 218 40.37 -5.46 -13.94
N SER A 219 39.60 -4.58 -13.31
CA SER A 219 38.14 -4.61 -13.33
C SER A 219 37.62 -3.27 -13.80
N THR A 220 36.63 -3.23 -14.69
CA THR A 220 35.92 -1.97 -15.00
C THR A 220 35.07 -1.51 -13.80
N ASP A 221 34.59 -0.26 -13.84
CA ASP A 221 33.47 0.17 -12.99
C ASP A 221 32.30 -0.80 -13.16
N GLY A 222 31.51 -1.01 -12.11
CA GLY A 222 30.42 -1.98 -12.08
C GLY A 222 29.21 -1.51 -11.28
N VAL A 223 28.03 -2.00 -11.67
CA VAL A 223 26.79 -1.81 -10.91
C VAL A 223 26.21 -3.17 -10.59
N PHE A 224 25.96 -3.37 -9.31
CA PHE A 224 25.38 -4.58 -8.75
C PHE A 224 24.17 -4.24 -7.88
N TYR A 225 23.33 -5.23 -7.62
CA TYR A 225 22.21 -5.12 -6.71
C TYR A 225 22.25 -6.26 -5.70
N LEU A 226 21.99 -5.92 -4.44
CA LEU A 226 21.64 -6.89 -3.41
C LEU A 226 20.29 -6.48 -2.84
N GLY A 227 19.25 -7.26 -3.14
CA GLY A 227 17.89 -6.82 -2.90
C GLY A 227 17.53 -5.59 -3.73
N ALA A 228 16.91 -4.60 -3.10
CA ALA A 228 16.61 -3.30 -3.73
C ALA A 228 17.79 -2.29 -3.67
N ASN A 229 18.92 -2.66 -3.04
CA ASN A 229 20.04 -1.76 -2.84
C ASN A 229 21.01 -1.83 -4.03
N LYS A 230 21.32 -0.67 -4.60
CA LYS A 230 22.34 -0.51 -5.64
C LYS A 230 23.72 -0.42 -5.01
N ILE A 231 24.66 -1.23 -5.50
CA ILE A 231 26.07 -1.24 -5.11
C ILE A 231 26.89 -0.88 -6.35
N ALA A 232 27.69 0.18 -6.26
CA ALA A 232 28.61 0.55 -7.32
C ALA A 232 30.04 0.13 -6.93
N THR A 233 30.76 -0.46 -7.88
CA THR A 233 32.21 -0.70 -7.76
C THR A 233 32.93 0.25 -8.69
N THR A 234 34.07 0.75 -8.24
CA THR A 234 34.97 1.53 -9.10
C THR A 234 35.96 0.61 -9.80
N GLN A 235 36.53 1.09 -10.90
CA GLN A 235 37.60 0.44 -11.63
C GLN A 235 38.75 0.10 -10.69
N GLN A 236 39.26 -1.13 -10.84
CA GLN A 236 40.43 -1.61 -10.11
C GLN A 236 41.51 -2.00 -11.10
N ASP A 237 42.76 -1.70 -10.74
CA ASP A 237 43.95 -2.09 -11.50
C ASP A 237 45.02 -2.49 -10.49
N THR A 238 45.42 -3.77 -10.51
CA THR A 238 46.39 -4.31 -9.55
C THR A 238 47.83 -4.18 -10.03
N SER A 239 48.10 -3.42 -11.11
CA SER A 239 49.45 -3.20 -11.64
C SER A 239 50.17 -2.05 -10.92
N PRO A 240 51.51 -1.94 -11.02
CA PRO A 240 52.28 -0.87 -10.36
C PRO A 240 51.93 0.56 -10.81
N THR A 241 51.18 0.71 -11.91
CA THR A 241 50.66 2.00 -12.39
C THR A 241 49.26 2.31 -11.85
N GLY A 242 48.62 1.37 -11.14
CA GLY A 242 47.32 1.54 -10.50
C GLY A 242 47.42 2.26 -9.13
N PRO A 243 46.28 2.52 -8.47
CA PRO A 243 46.25 2.99 -7.08
C PRO A 243 47.05 2.02 -6.18
N PRO A 244 47.74 2.50 -5.11
CA PRO A 244 48.60 1.66 -4.29
C PRO A 244 47.88 0.40 -3.78
N ASP A 245 48.58 -0.73 -3.87
CA ASP A 245 48.09 -2.12 -3.70
C ASP A 245 47.40 -2.42 -2.36
N ILE A 246 46.17 -1.96 -2.16
CA ILE A 246 45.33 -2.40 -1.03
C ILE A 246 44.30 -3.41 -1.54
N LEU A 247 44.73 -4.68 -1.67
CA LEU A 247 43.81 -5.81 -1.81
C LEU A 247 43.04 -5.98 -0.49
N THR A 248 41.91 -5.29 -0.36
CA THR A 248 41.01 -5.48 0.78
C THR A 248 40.23 -6.78 0.55
N ARG A 249 40.61 -7.85 1.25
CA ARG A 249 39.91 -9.14 1.20
C ARG A 249 38.61 -9.04 2.01
N TRP A 250 37.46 -9.29 1.38
CA TRP A 250 36.13 -9.17 2.01
C TRP A 250 35.48 -10.51 2.42
N TYR A 251 36.09 -11.65 2.10
CA TYR A 251 35.54 -12.97 2.44
C TYR A 251 36.58 -13.85 3.14
N HIS A 252 36.29 -14.17 4.40
CA HIS A 252 36.78 -15.36 5.09
C HIS A 252 35.59 -16.33 5.16
N ASP A 253 35.71 -17.48 4.50
CA ASP A 253 34.95 -18.66 4.92
C ASP A 253 35.47 -19.03 6.32
N ALA A 254 34.54 -19.17 7.27
CA ALA A 254 34.74 -19.93 8.49
C ALA A 254 34.06 -21.29 8.31
#